data_AF-A0AA35ICD3-F1
#
_entry.id   AF-A0AA35ICD3-F1
#
_cell.length_a   1.000
_cell.length_b   1.000
_cell.length_c   1.000
_cell.angle_alpha   90.00
_cell.angle_beta   90.00
_cell.angle_gamma   90.00
#
_symmetry.space_group_name_H-M   'P 1'
#
loop_
_entity.id
_entity.type
_entity.pdbx_description
1 polymer ?
#
loop_
_entity_poly.entity_id
_entity_poly.type
_entity_poly.pdbx_seq_one_letter_code
_entity_poly.pdbx_strand_id
1 'polypeptide(L)'
;MDTATRRQREKYEGQVVDMLQDAGVVDPGPGTLLAHLDRDKCEFALMQLEARYSVRLRRDYRSVAEVAGALRKAQEMHWPFWPFRG
;
A
#
# COMPACT_ATOMS: atom_id res chain seq x y z
N MET A 1 16.51 2.08 -15.12
CA MET A 1 15.07 1.85 -14.92
C MET A 1 14.95 0.50 -14.23
N ASP A 2 14.98 0.55 -12.91
CA ASP A 2 15.33 -0.57 -12.03
C ASP A 2 14.22 -1.62 -11.98
N THR A 3 14.51 -2.79 -12.53
CA THR A 3 13.63 -3.98 -12.51
C THR A 3 13.26 -4.41 -11.10
N ALA A 4 14.10 -4.10 -10.11
CA ALA A 4 13.82 -4.31 -8.69
C ALA A 4 12.61 -3.51 -8.20
N THR A 5 12.46 -2.26 -8.68
CA THR A 5 11.38 -1.37 -8.29
C THR A 5 10.02 -1.83 -8.82
N ARG A 6 10.00 -2.47 -10.00
CA ARG A 6 8.77 -3.00 -10.60
C ARG A 6 8.22 -4.19 -9.82
N ARG A 7 9.07 -5.20 -9.54
CA ARG A 7 8.66 -6.38 -8.75
C ARG A 7 8.21 -6.03 -7.34
N GLN A 8 8.89 -5.08 -6.69
CA GLN A 8 8.47 -4.60 -5.38
C GLN A 8 7.08 -3.97 -5.44
N ARG A 9 6.83 -3.14 -6.45
CA ARG A 9 5.53 -2.49 -6.64
C ARG A 9 4.41 -3.52 -6.82
N GLU A 10 4.62 -4.50 -7.69
CA GLU A 10 3.66 -5.59 -7.93
C GLU A 10 3.35 -6.39 -6.65
N LYS A 11 4.36 -6.60 -5.80
CA LYS A 11 4.18 -7.26 -4.50
C LYS A 11 3.35 -6.42 -3.52
N TYR A 12 3.63 -5.12 -3.42
CA TYR A 12 2.85 -4.22 -2.57
C TYR A 12 1.42 -4.05 -3.07
N GLU A 13 1.23 -3.96 -4.39
CA GLU A 13 -0.10 -3.91 -5.01
C GLU A 13 -0.90 -5.17 -4.66
N GLY A 14 -0.30 -6.35 -4.76
CA GLY A 14 -0.95 -7.61 -4.35
C GLY A 14 -1.34 -7.64 -2.87
N GLN A 15 -0.51 -7.10 -1.98
CA GLN A 15 -0.84 -7.04 -0.55
C GLN A 15 -1.96 -6.05 -0.22
N VAL A 16 -2.01 -4.92 -0.93
CA VAL A 16 -3.11 -3.96 -0.77
C VAL A 16 -4.41 -4.56 -1.29
N VAL A 17 -4.36 -5.29 -2.41
CA VAL A 17 -5.49 -6.05 -2.96
C VAL A 17 -6.01 -7.09 -1.97
N ASP A 18 -5.11 -7.90 -1.40
CA ASP A 18 -5.44 -8.91 -0.38
C ASP A 18 -6.16 -8.28 0.84
N MET A 19 -5.66 -7.14 1.33
CA MET A 19 -6.28 -6.39 2.44
C MET A 19 -7.63 -5.78 2.08
N LEU A 20 -7.81 -5.33 0.84
CA LEU A 20 -9.09 -4.82 0.38
C LEU A 20 -10.12 -5.95 0.27
N GLN A 21 -9.72 -7.14 -0.22
CA GLN A 21 -10.60 -8.31 -0.23
C GLN A 21 -11.00 -8.73 1.19
N ASP A 22 -10.05 -8.74 2.13
CA ASP A 22 -10.32 -9.02 3.55
C ASP A 22 -11.31 -8.01 4.17
N ALA A 23 -11.22 -6.74 3.79
CA ALA A 23 -12.19 -5.70 4.15
C ALA A 23 -13.55 -5.82 3.44
N GLY A 24 -13.75 -6.84 2.59
CA GLY A 24 -15.00 -7.09 1.87
C GLY A 24 -15.19 -6.26 0.60
N VAL A 25 -14.10 -5.79 -0.01
CA VAL A 25 -14.11 -5.21 -1.36
C VAL A 25 -14.12 -6.34 -2.39
N VAL A 26 -15.07 -6.31 -3.31
CA VAL A 26 -15.19 -7.31 -4.39
C VAL A 26 -14.36 -6.85 -5.59
N ASP A 27 -13.51 -7.73 -6.09
CA ASP A 27 -12.61 -7.50 -7.24
C ASP A 27 -11.67 -6.26 -7.14
N PRO A 28 -10.92 -6.08 -6.04
CA PRO A 28 -9.91 -5.04 -5.98
C PRO A 28 -8.71 -5.42 -6.86
N GLY A 29 -8.39 -4.56 -7.82
CA GLY A 29 -7.21 -4.66 -8.67
C GLY A 29 -6.30 -3.43 -8.52
N PRO A 30 -5.09 -3.47 -9.10
CA PRO A 30 -4.14 -2.34 -9.04
C PRO A 30 -4.69 -1.06 -9.70
N GLY A 31 -5.61 -1.20 -10.65
CA GLY A 31 -6.32 -0.11 -11.31
C GLY A 31 -7.63 0.30 -10.64
N THR A 32 -8.07 -0.39 -9.57
CA THR A 32 -9.33 -0.07 -8.92
C THR A 32 -9.22 1.28 -8.22
N LEU A 33 -10.12 2.19 -8.59
CA LEU A 33 -10.24 3.51 -7.98
C LEU A 33 -10.91 3.36 -6.62
N LEU A 34 -10.17 3.70 -5.56
CA LEU A 34 -10.69 3.73 -4.19
C LEU A 34 -11.82 4.76 -4.06
N ALA A 35 -11.85 5.78 -4.94
CA ALA A 35 -12.92 6.78 -5.01
C ALA A 35 -14.29 6.21 -5.39
N HIS A 36 -14.35 5.05 -6.06
CA HIS A 36 -15.61 4.37 -6.43
C HIS A 36 -15.99 3.28 -5.43
N LEU A 37 -15.12 2.98 -4.48
CA LEU A 37 -15.36 2.00 -3.43
C LEU A 37 -15.96 2.66 -2.19
N ASP A 38 -16.61 1.83 -1.38
CA ASP A 38 -17.09 2.23 -0.07
C ASP A 38 -15.93 2.79 0.76
N ARG A 39 -16.04 4.08 1.11
CA ARG A 39 -15.01 4.79 1.87
C ARG A 39 -14.71 4.09 3.19
N ASP A 40 -15.72 3.51 3.83
CA ASP A 40 -15.59 2.80 5.10
C ASP A 40 -14.71 1.54 4.97
N LYS A 41 -14.94 0.74 3.92
CA LYS A 41 -14.12 -0.45 3.61
C LYS A 41 -12.70 -0.08 3.24
N CYS A 42 -12.53 1.00 2.48
CA CYS A 42 -11.21 1.54 2.14
C CYS A 42 -10.48 2.02 3.39
N GLU A 43 -11.15 2.76 4.30
CA GLU A 43 -10.54 3.21 5.55
C GLU A 43 -10.17 2.03 6.44
N PHE A 44 -11.01 0.99 6.51
CA PHE A 44 -10.71 -0.23 7.26
C PHE A 44 -9.48 -0.95 6.72
N ALA A 45 -9.40 -1.17 5.40
CA ALA A 45 -8.24 -1.78 4.76
C ALA A 45 -6.96 -0.95 4.98
N LEU A 46 -7.05 0.38 4.92
CA LEU A 46 -5.93 1.27 5.21
C LEU A 46 -5.49 1.17 6.67
N MET A 47 -6.42 1.15 7.64
CA MET A 47 -6.09 0.96 9.05
C MET A 47 -5.40 -0.38 9.31
N GLN A 48 -5.84 -1.46 8.66
CA GLN A 48 -5.18 -2.77 8.75
C GLN A 48 -3.74 -2.72 8.20
N LEU A 49 -3.54 -2.03 7.06
CA LEU A 49 -2.21 -1.83 6.49
C LEU A 49 -1.31 -0.99 7.39
N GLU A 50 -1.83 0.09 7.97
CA GLU A 50 -1.12 0.94 8.94
C GLU A 50 -0.68 0.12 10.15
N ALA A 51 -1.57 -0.71 10.72
CA ALA A 51 -1.26 -1.57 11.85
C ALA A 51 -0.23 -2.66 11.49
N ARG A 52 -0.36 -3.31 10.33
CA ARG A 52 0.54 -4.39 9.90
C ARG A 52 1.96 -3.91 9.64
N TYR A 53 2.10 -2.73 9.02
CA TYR A 53 3.40 -2.18 8.67
C TYR A 53 3.91 -1.13 9.66
N SER A 54 3.11 -0.81 10.68
CA SER A 54 3.38 0.26 11.64
C SER A 54 3.75 1.59 10.95
N VAL A 55 3.07 1.91 9.84
CA VAL A 55 3.28 3.13 9.04
C VAL A 55 2.04 4.01 9.13
N ARG A 56 2.23 5.33 8.99
CA ARG A 56 1.11 6.27 8.79
C ARG A 56 0.85 6.46 7.31
N LEU A 57 -0.31 6.02 6.86
CA LEU A 57 -0.81 6.20 5.49
C LEU A 57 -1.77 7.38 5.46
N ARG A 58 -1.74 8.16 4.37
CA ARG A 58 -2.74 9.23 4.18
C ARG A 58 -4.09 8.60 3.85
N ARG A 59 -5.20 9.29 4.11
CA ARG A 59 -6.55 8.79 3.78
C ARG A 59 -7.10 9.32 2.46
N ASP A 60 -6.27 10.06 1.71
CA ASP A 60 -6.66 10.77 0.48
C ASP A 60 -6.22 10.03 -0.80
N TYR A 61 -6.00 8.71 -0.72
CA TYR A 61 -5.52 7.96 -1.87
C TYR A 61 -6.63 7.67 -2.87
N ARG A 62 -6.36 7.89 -4.16
CA ARG A 62 -7.35 7.70 -5.24
C ARG A 62 -7.39 6.27 -5.78
N SER A 63 -6.31 5.51 -5.64
CA SER A 63 -6.14 4.18 -6.23
C SER A 63 -5.25 3.27 -5.39
N VAL A 64 -5.39 1.96 -5.58
CA VAL A 64 -4.51 0.93 -5.01
C VAL A 64 -3.03 1.19 -5.31
N ALA A 65 -2.70 1.60 -6.54
CA ALA A 65 -1.33 1.93 -6.94
C ALA A 65 -0.72 3.11 -6.16
N GLU A 66 -1.53 4.06 -5.69
CA GLU A 66 -1.06 5.17 -4.84
C GLU A 66 -0.78 4.69 -3.41
N VAL A 67 -1.68 3.87 -2.86
CA VAL A 67 -1.47 3.25 -1.54
C VAL A 67 -0.20 2.42 -1.53
N ALA A 68 -0.01 1.55 -2.52
CA ALA A 68 1.20 0.73 -2.66
C ALA A 68 2.47 1.59 -2.81
N GLY A 69 2.39 2.69 -3.57
CA GLY A 69 3.50 3.64 -3.70
C GLY A 69 3.85 4.35 -2.38
N ALA A 70 2.83 4.76 -1.61
CA ALA A 70 3.01 5.37 -0.30
C ALA A 70 3.57 4.38 0.73
N LEU A 71 3.09 3.14 0.71
CA LEU A 71 3.59 2.05 1.56
C LEU A 71 5.07 1.76 1.29
N ARG A 72 5.45 1.65 0.01
CA ARG A 72 6.84 1.51 -0.39
C ARG A 72 7.69 2.67 0.14
N LYS A 73 7.24 3.91 -0.10
CA LYS A 73 7.97 5.10 0.35
C LYS A 73 8.07 5.15 1.88
N ALA A 74 7.01 4.78 2.59
CA ALA A 74 6.99 4.72 4.05
C ALA A 74 7.94 3.64 4.58
N GLN A 75 8.05 2.48 3.93
CA GLN A 75 9.05 1.47 4.28
C GLN A 75 10.48 1.93 3.96
N GLU A 76 10.71 2.56 2.81
CA GLU A 76 12.02 3.14 2.46
C GLU A 76 12.44 4.23 3.46
N MET A 77 11.49 4.93 4.08
CA MET A 77 11.75 5.98 5.07
C MET A 77 11.78 5.47 6.52
N HIS A 78 11.08 4.36 6.81
CA HIS A 78 11.13 3.68 8.11
C HIS A 78 12.51 3.07 8.32
N TRP A 79 13.11 2.45 7.30
CA TRP A 79 14.47 1.95 7.43
C TRP A 79 15.44 3.14 7.52
N PRO A 80 16.04 3.44 8.70
CA PRO A 80 17.13 4.38 8.68
C PRO A 80 18.20 3.71 7.85
N PHE A 81 18.61 4.41 6.81
CA PHE A 81 19.87 4.25 6.15
C PHE A 81 20.97 4.09 7.23
N TRP A 82 21.29 2.86 7.64
CA TRP A 82 22.57 2.57 8.25
C TRP A 82 23.56 2.50 7.10
N PRO A 83 24.48 3.47 6.96
CA PRO A 83 25.64 3.21 6.14
C PRO A 83 26.40 2.09 6.86
N PHE A 84 26.62 0.97 6.18
CA PHE A 84 27.67 0.04 6.56
C PHE A 84 28.96 0.86 6.71
N ARG A 85 29.37 1.10 7.96
CA ARG A 85 30.70 1.56 8.32
C ARG A 85 31.54 0.30 8.51
N GLY A 86 32.22 -0.11 7.45
CA GLY A 86 33.30 -1.10 7.45
C GLY A 86 34.55 -0.41 6.91
#